data_AF-A0A0C3QFP3-F1
#
_entry.id   AF-A0A0C3QFP3-F1
#
_cell.length_a   1.000
_cell.length_b   1.000
_cell.length_c   1.000
_cell.angle_alpha   90.00
_cell.angle_beta   90.00
_cell.angle_gamma   90.00
#
_symmetry.space_group_name_H-M   'P 1'
#
loop_
_entity.id
_entity.type
_entity.pdbx_description
1 polymer ?
#
loop_
_entity_poly.entity_id
_entity_poly.type
_entity_poly.pdbx_seq_one_letter_code
_entity_poly.pdbx_strand_id
1 'polypeptide(L)'
;MAQGKCVDAVHTPLGGQVTQVGCGWHKCPLYGEDTTGLGIKISRCRGCKLATYCSLACQKADWKAGGHHLVCARHESKSKGLGKAGGKV
;
A
#
# COMPACT_ATOMS: atom_id res chain seq x y z
N MET A 1 -26.94 15.34 -44.89
CA MET A 1 -27.14 15.64 -43.46
C MET A 1 -25.88 15.22 -42.71
N ALA A 2 -25.49 16.01 -41.70
CA ALA A 2 -24.15 16.12 -41.15
C ALA A 2 -23.65 14.89 -40.35
N GLN A 3 -22.32 14.81 -40.28
CA GLN A 3 -21.54 13.78 -39.61
C GLN A 3 -21.48 14.06 -38.10
N GLY A 4 -21.85 13.08 -37.26
CA GLY A 4 -21.73 13.15 -35.81
C GLY A 4 -20.47 12.43 -35.32
N LYS A 5 -19.39 13.19 -35.12
CA LYS A 5 -18.22 12.80 -34.32
C LYS A 5 -18.32 13.55 -32.98
N CYS A 6 -18.70 12.88 -31.90
CA CYS A 6 -18.41 13.35 -30.55
C CYS A 6 -17.20 12.55 -30.04
N VAL A 7 -16.04 13.20 -30.09
CA VAL A 7 -14.81 12.73 -29.48
C VAL A 7 -14.80 13.23 -28.04
N ASP A 8 -15.15 12.39 -27.09
CA ASP A 8 -14.81 12.67 -25.70
C ASP A 8 -13.36 12.23 -25.49
N ALA A 9 -12.47 13.15 -25.88
CA ALA A 9 -11.12 13.19 -25.39
C ALA A 9 -11.10 13.29 -23.86
N VAL A 10 -10.00 12.79 -23.28
CA VAL A 10 -9.52 12.99 -21.90
C VAL A 10 -9.98 12.02 -20.80
N HIS A 11 -9.38 10.83 -20.83
CA HIS A 11 -8.55 10.41 -19.68
C HIS A 11 -7.44 9.47 -20.14
N THR A 12 -6.33 10.05 -20.59
CA THR A 12 -5.02 9.39 -20.61
C THR A 12 -4.07 10.24 -19.78
N PRO A 13 -3.80 9.86 -18.52
CA PRO A 13 -2.62 10.37 -17.86
C PRO A 13 -1.40 9.63 -18.42
N LEU A 14 -0.64 10.34 -19.25
CA LEU A 14 0.72 9.98 -19.61
C LEU A 14 1.59 10.01 -18.33
N GLY A 15 2.17 8.86 -17.94
CA GLY A 15 3.47 8.83 -17.25
C GLY A 15 3.56 9.12 -15.74
N GLY A 16 2.53 8.85 -14.93
CA GLY A 16 2.63 8.92 -13.47
C GLY A 16 2.84 7.53 -12.84
N GLN A 17 4.01 7.27 -12.28
CA GLN A 17 4.40 6.00 -11.67
C GLN A 17 3.36 5.52 -10.63
N VAL A 18 2.68 4.39 -10.89
CA VAL A 18 1.91 3.62 -9.90
C VAL A 18 2.87 3.18 -8.80
N THR A 19 3.06 4.00 -7.78
CA THR A 19 3.89 3.63 -6.64
C THR A 19 3.20 4.04 -5.34
N GLN A 20 2.40 3.07 -4.91
CA GLN A 20 1.96 2.84 -3.53
C GLN A 20 0.61 3.43 -3.13
N VAL A 21 -0.31 2.49 -3.05
CA VAL A 21 -1.76 2.61 -2.92
C VAL A 21 -2.18 2.35 -1.48
N GLY A 22 -2.97 3.27 -0.93
CA GLY A 22 -3.88 3.10 0.19
C GLY A 22 -3.40 2.42 1.48
N CYS A 23 -4.32 2.39 2.42
CA CYS A 23 -4.28 1.46 3.53
C CYS A 23 -4.67 0.06 3.02
N GLY A 24 -3.95 -0.98 3.44
CA GLY A 24 -4.28 -2.37 3.15
C GLY A 24 -5.42 -2.91 4.00
N TRP A 25 -5.87 -2.16 5.00
CA TRP A 25 -6.99 -2.55 5.86
C TRP A 25 -8.33 -2.21 5.21
N HIS A 26 -9.12 -3.21 4.83
CA HIS A 26 -10.38 -3.03 4.08
C HIS A 26 -11.50 -2.28 4.82
N LYS A 27 -11.38 -2.10 6.15
CA LYS A 27 -12.31 -1.25 6.94
C LYS A 27 -11.79 0.17 7.15
N CYS A 28 -10.64 0.51 6.58
CA CYS A 28 -10.12 1.87 6.62
C CYS A 28 -10.82 2.70 5.53
N PRO A 29 -11.18 3.98 5.79
CA PRO A 29 -11.68 4.86 4.73
C PRO A 29 -10.69 5.01 3.59
N LEU A 30 -9.39 5.05 3.92
CA LEU A 30 -8.28 5.15 2.96
C LEU A 30 -7.94 3.82 2.26
N TYR A 31 -8.85 2.84 2.25
CA TYR A 31 -8.61 1.55 1.63
C TYR A 31 -8.64 1.68 0.11
N GLY A 32 -7.52 1.33 -0.55
CA GLY A 32 -7.41 1.42 -2.01
C GLY A 32 -7.33 2.84 -2.59
N GLU A 33 -7.43 3.88 -1.76
CA GLU A 33 -7.31 5.27 -2.20
C GLU A 33 -5.83 5.67 -2.42
N ASP A 34 -5.58 6.58 -3.37
CA ASP A 34 -4.27 7.17 -3.53
C ASP A 34 -4.02 8.20 -2.42
N THR A 35 -3.04 7.94 -1.56
CA THR A 35 -2.69 8.87 -0.47
C THR A 35 -1.50 9.77 -0.82
N THR A 36 -1.04 9.72 -2.07
CA THR A 36 0.18 10.41 -2.54
C THR A 36 0.07 11.93 -2.41
N GLY A 37 -1.12 12.51 -2.63
CA GLY A 37 -1.36 13.95 -2.48
C GLY A 37 -1.81 14.40 -1.08
N LEU A 38 -2.11 13.45 -0.17
CA LEU A 38 -2.75 13.76 1.11
C LEU A 38 -1.74 14.05 2.25
N GLY A 39 -0.43 13.88 2.00
CA GLY A 39 0.59 14.06 3.04
C GLY A 39 0.53 13.02 4.18
N ILE A 40 -0.22 11.94 3.99
CA ILE A 40 -0.39 10.88 4.99
C ILE A 40 0.83 9.97 5.00
N LYS A 41 1.42 9.77 6.18
CA LYS A 41 2.56 8.87 6.36
C LYS A 41 2.13 7.41 6.34
N ILE A 42 2.27 6.77 5.19
CA ILE A 42 2.02 5.33 5.04
C ILE A 42 3.21 4.54 5.62
N SER A 43 2.90 3.59 6.49
CA SER A 43 3.86 2.66 7.09
C SER A 43 3.65 1.25 6.55
N ARG A 44 4.72 0.58 6.12
CA ARG A 44 4.68 -0.82 5.68
C ARG A 44 4.73 -1.76 6.88
N CYS A 45 4.16 -2.96 6.73
CA CYS A 45 4.31 -4.04 7.70
C CYS A 45 5.80 -4.31 7.96
N ARG A 46 6.25 -4.22 9.21
CA ARG A 46 7.65 -4.53 9.58
C ARG A 46 8.02 -6.00 9.37
N GLY A 47 7.02 -6.86 9.19
CA GLY A 47 7.18 -8.27 8.92
C GLY A 47 7.40 -8.57 7.45
N CYS A 48 6.30 -8.63 6.69
CA CYS A 48 6.36 -8.97 5.27
C CYS A 48 6.78 -7.80 4.37
N LYS A 49 6.68 -6.55 4.84
CA LYS A 49 6.89 -5.31 4.04
C LYS A 49 5.99 -5.15 2.81
N LEU A 50 5.03 -6.06 2.61
CA LEU A 50 4.08 -6.06 1.49
C LEU A 50 2.86 -5.16 1.78
N ALA A 51 2.22 -5.32 2.94
CA ALA A 51 1.06 -4.54 3.29
C ALA A 51 1.43 -3.13 3.79
N THR A 52 0.71 -2.12 3.32
CA THR A 52 0.83 -0.70 3.69
C THR A 52 -0.32 -0.28 4.61
N TYR A 53 -0.07 0.63 5.55
CA TYR A 53 -1.11 1.14 6.45
C TYR A 53 -0.91 2.63 6.70
N CYS A 54 -1.99 3.39 6.71
CA CYS A 54 -1.96 4.80 7.10
C CYS A 54 -1.61 5.02 8.58
N SER A 55 -1.78 4.00 9.42
CA SER A 55 -1.51 4.08 10.86
C SER A 55 -1.21 2.71 11.46
N LEU A 56 -0.57 2.72 12.63
CA LEU A 56 -0.36 1.52 13.43
C LEU A 56 -1.69 0.90 13.90
N ALA A 57 -2.73 1.71 14.09
CA ALA A 57 -4.06 1.25 14.43
C ALA A 57 -4.66 0.37 13.31
N CYS A 58 -4.56 0.82 12.06
CA CYS A 58 -5.01 0.04 10.91
C CYS A 58 -4.22 -1.26 10.74
N GLN A 59 -2.90 -1.24 10.97
CA GLN A 59 -2.10 -2.47 10.98
C GLN A 59 -2.58 -3.47 12.03
N LYS A 60 -2.85 -3.02 13.27
CA LYS A 60 -3.33 -3.90 14.35
C LYS A 60 -4.75 -4.41 14.09
N ALA A 61 -5.60 -3.58 13.50
CA ALA A 61 -6.95 -3.95 13.13
C ALA A 61 -6.94 -5.01 12.01
N ASP A 62 -6.15 -4.80 10.96
CA ASP A 62 -5.95 -5.78 9.88
C ASP A 62 -5.30 -7.07 10.39
N TRP A 63 -4.38 -6.95 11.37
CA TRP A 63 -3.80 -8.10 12.03
C TRP A 63 -4.86 -8.99 12.69
N LYS A 64 -5.77 -8.42 13.49
CA LYS A 64 -6.76 -9.21 14.26
C LYS A 64 -8.01 -9.56 13.46
N ALA A 65 -8.55 -8.59 12.73
CA ALA A 65 -9.84 -8.69 12.06
C ALA A 65 -9.72 -8.92 10.55
N GLY A 66 -8.59 -8.60 9.92
CA GLY A 66 -8.34 -8.80 8.49
C GLY A 66 -7.58 -10.05 8.13
N GLY A 67 -7.08 -10.77 9.13
CA GLY A 67 -6.33 -11.99 8.88
C GLY A 67 -4.95 -11.74 8.30
N HIS A 68 -4.39 -10.52 8.35
CA HIS A 68 -3.03 -10.27 7.86
C HIS A 68 -1.99 -11.17 8.55
N HIS A 69 -2.23 -11.54 9.80
CA HIS A 69 -1.39 -12.48 10.55
C HIS A 69 -1.24 -13.85 9.87
N LEU A 70 -2.22 -14.28 9.08
CA LEU A 70 -2.21 -15.57 8.37
C LEU A 70 -1.33 -15.53 7.13
N VAL A 71 -1.28 -14.38 6.44
CA VAL A 71 -0.56 -14.20 5.18
C VAL A 71 0.78 -13.49 5.35
N CYS A 72 1.07 -12.97 6.54
CA CYS A 72 2.31 -12.24 6.81
C CYS A 72 3.52 -13.18 6.77
N ALA A 73 4.30 -13.09 5.69
CA ALA A 73 5.51 -13.90 5.46
C ALA A 73 6.60 -13.83 6.54
N ARG A 74 6.49 -12.92 7.53
CA ARG A 74 7.33 -13.00 8.75
C ARG A 74 7.12 -14.31 9.51
N HIS A 75 5.94 -14.92 9.41
CA HIS A 75 5.66 -16.25 9.97
C HIS A 75 6.16 -17.40 9.08
N GLU A 76 6.45 -17.15 7.80
CA GLU A 76 6.94 -18.16 6.83
C GLU A 76 8.48 -18.20 6.72
N SER A 77 9.19 -17.28 7.37
CA SER A 77 10.64 -17.12 7.21
C SER A 77 11.43 -17.93 8.24
N LYS A 78 11.38 -19.26 8.13
CA LYS A 78 12.47 -20.12 8.61
C LYS A 78 13.50 -20.31 7.49
N SER A 79 14.08 -19.23 6.97
CA SER A 79 15.35 -19.33 6.22
C SER A 79 16.01 -17.97 5.94
N LYS A 80 17.25 -17.88 6.44
CA LYS A 80 18.40 -17.09 5.98
C LYS A 80 18.38 -15.56 6.13
N GLY A 81 19.01 -15.13 7.23
CA GLY A 81 20.15 -14.20 7.18
C GLY A 81 19.84 -12.72 6.93
N LEU A 82 19.55 -11.99 7.99
CA LEU A 82 19.85 -10.55 8.03
C LEU A 82 21.11 -10.36 8.88
N GLY A 83 22.25 -10.23 8.18
CA GLY A 83 23.53 -9.85 8.76
C GLY A 83 23.45 -8.49 9.47
N LYS A 84 24.29 -8.37 10.50
CA LYS A 84 24.52 -7.16 11.30
C LYS A 84 25.22 -6.07 10.46
N ALA A 85 24.90 -4.82 10.75
CA ALA A 85 25.84 -3.70 10.90
C ALA A 85 25.07 -2.62 11.68
N GLY A 86 25.50 -2.14 12.86
CA GLY A 86 26.85 -1.66 13.16
C GLY A 86 26.81 -0.13 13.06
N GLY A 87 27.08 0.56 14.17
CA GLY A 87 26.87 2.00 14.32
C GLY A 87 27.83 2.91 13.55
N LYS A 88 27.51 4.20 13.60
CA LYS A 88 28.32 5.40 13.34
C LYS A 88 27.44 6.60 13.77
N VAL A 89 27.87 7.65 14.46
CA VAL A 89 29.19 8.27 14.71
C VAL A 89 29.23 8.82 16.13
#